data_AF-A0A6P0XRR7-F1
#
_entry.id   AF-A0A6P0XRR7-F1
#
_cell.length_a   1.000
_cell.length_b   1.000
_cell.length_c   1.000
_cell.angle_alpha   90.00
_cell.angle_beta   90.00
_cell.angle_gamma   90.00
#
_symmetry.space_group_name_H-M   'P 1'
#
loop_
_entity.id
_entity.type
_entity.pdbx_description
1 polymer ?
#
loop_
_entity_poly.entity_id
_entity_poly.type
_entity_poly.pdbx_seq_one_letter_code
_entity_poly.pdbx_strand_id
1 'polypeptide(L)'
;MKIYYKISDWLETNWVTPSYAGGLLGMLSIFFFGAATNTMAGWLYVISGMSFALLGMGAVLPGRSLRQIQVRRHPIQPVTVKDYLTIALTIENSTNQPIALVQLKDEIPFVLGKSPQQAIEVIAGKEVYHWTYHLPTKRRGIYRWHDLQLRSAA
;
A
#
# COMPACT_ATOMS: atom_id res chain seq x y z
N MET A 1 -3.24 23.33 -8.12
CA MET A 1 -3.02 21.88 -7.95
C MET A 1 -4.34 21.18 -8.24
N LYS A 2 -4.40 20.31 -9.25
CA LYS A 2 -5.67 19.77 -9.81
C LYS A 2 -6.37 18.88 -8.78
N ILE A 3 -7.68 19.08 -8.58
CA ILE A 3 -8.55 18.38 -7.62
C ILE A 3 -8.40 16.85 -7.63
N TYR A 4 -8.11 16.27 -8.79
CA TYR A 4 -7.84 14.84 -8.97
C TYR A 4 -6.72 14.31 -8.07
N TYR A 5 -5.60 15.04 -7.94
CA TYR A 5 -4.48 14.61 -7.09
C TYR A 5 -4.83 14.61 -5.61
N LYS A 6 -5.65 15.58 -5.19
CA LYS A 6 -6.08 15.67 -3.79
C LYS A 6 -7.02 14.51 -3.43
N ILE A 7 -7.86 14.10 -4.37
CA ILE A 7 -8.76 12.95 -4.21
C ILE A 7 -7.96 11.65 -4.22
N SER A 8 -7.00 11.48 -5.14
CA SER A 8 -6.15 10.29 -5.17
C SER A 8 -5.31 10.14 -3.92
N ASP A 9 -4.66 11.20 -3.44
CA ASP A 9 -3.83 11.15 -2.23
C ASP A 9 -4.68 10.83 -0.99
N TRP A 10 -5.91 11.36 -0.92
CA TRP A 10 -6.83 11.05 0.17
C TRP A 10 -7.31 9.60 0.12
N LEU A 11 -7.61 9.09 -1.07
CA LEU A 11 -7.92 7.67 -1.31
C LEU A 11 -6.73 6.78 -0.99
N GLU A 12 -5.49 7.19 -1.30
CA GLU A 12 -4.27 6.42 -1.05
C GLU A 12 -3.97 6.33 0.45
N THR A 13 -4.27 7.42 1.19
CA THR A 13 -3.98 7.51 2.62
C THR A 13 -5.07 6.84 3.47
N ASN A 14 -6.34 6.95 3.09
CA ASN A 14 -7.46 6.50 3.91
C ASN A 14 -8.15 5.23 3.39
N TRP A 15 -8.10 4.96 2.10
CA TRP A 15 -8.88 3.94 1.40
C TRP A 15 -8.01 3.18 0.39
N VAL A 16 -8.60 2.61 -0.65
CA VAL A 16 -7.89 2.00 -1.78
C VAL A 16 -7.96 2.96 -2.95
N THR A 17 -6.82 3.35 -3.53
CA THR A 17 -6.80 4.04 -4.82
C THR A 17 -7.27 3.07 -5.90
N PRO A 18 -8.41 3.33 -6.56
CA PRO A 18 -8.88 2.43 -7.59
C PRO A 18 -7.85 2.40 -8.72
N SER A 19 -7.44 1.19 -9.11
CA SER A 19 -6.68 1.00 -10.34
C SER A 19 -7.51 1.51 -11.53
N TYR A 20 -6.85 1.78 -12.66
CA TYR A 20 -7.55 2.17 -13.88
C TYR A 20 -8.70 1.20 -14.22
N ALA A 21 -8.45 -0.10 -14.10
CA ALA A 21 -9.44 -1.15 -14.30
C ALA A 21 -10.59 -1.07 -13.29
N GLY A 22 -10.30 -0.81 -12.01
CA GLY A 22 -11.33 -0.62 -10.97
C GLY A 22 -12.22 0.58 -11.24
N GLY A 23 -11.64 1.72 -11.63
CA GLY A 23 -12.39 2.91 -12.01
C GLY A 23 -13.29 2.68 -13.23
N LEU A 24 -12.76 2.01 -14.26
CA LEU A 24 -13.51 1.63 -15.46
C LEU A 24 -14.68 0.70 -15.13
N LEU A 25 -14.43 -0.34 -14.32
CA LEU A 25 -15.46 -1.27 -13.86
C LEU A 25 -16.56 -0.55 -13.08
N GLY A 26 -16.21 0.40 -12.22
CA GLY A 26 -17.18 1.23 -11.50
C GLY A 26 -18.07 2.04 -12.44
N MET A 27 -17.48 2.70 -13.44
CA MET A 27 -18.23 3.45 -14.46
C MET A 27 -19.18 2.54 -15.26
N LEU A 28 -18.68 1.39 -15.75
CA LEU A 28 -19.49 0.38 -16.44
C LEU A 28 -20.64 -0.15 -15.59
N SER A 29 -20.39 -0.39 -14.29
CA SER A 29 -21.41 -0.88 -13.35
C SER A 29 -22.58 0.10 -13.25
N ILE A 30 -22.28 1.40 -13.19
CA ILE A 30 -23.30 2.46 -13.15
C ILE A 30 -24.07 2.52 -14.47
N PHE A 31 -23.38 2.44 -15.62
CA PHE A 31 -24.05 2.43 -16.93
C PHE A 31 -24.95 1.21 -17.11
N PHE A 32 -24.49 0.02 -16.74
CA PHE A 32 -25.30 -1.19 -16.82
C PHE A 32 -26.51 -1.13 -15.90
N PHE A 33 -26.37 -0.56 -14.71
CA PHE A 33 -27.50 -0.36 -13.80
C PHE A 33 -28.54 0.63 -14.37
N GLY A 34 -28.08 1.73 -14.96
CA GLY A 34 -28.95 2.70 -15.65
C GLY A 34 -29.67 2.09 -16.85
N ALA A 35 -28.95 1.32 -17.67
CA ALA A 35 -29.51 0.58 -18.80
C ALA A 35 -30.54 -0.46 -18.31
N ALA A 36 -30.23 -1.23 -17.27
CA ALA A 36 -31.13 -2.19 -16.65
C ALA A 36 -32.45 -1.55 -16.21
N THR A 37 -32.37 -0.34 -15.67
CA THR A 37 -33.54 0.44 -15.22
C THR A 37 -34.39 0.93 -16.38
N ASN A 38 -33.76 1.37 -17.48
CA ASN A 38 -34.49 1.82 -18.66
C ASN A 38 -35.12 0.65 -19.43
N THR A 39 -34.40 -0.46 -19.60
CA THR A 39 -34.85 -1.60 -20.41
C THR A 39 -35.60 -2.66 -19.60
N MET A 40 -35.66 -2.52 -18.28
CA MET A 40 -36.16 -3.53 -17.32
C MET A 40 -35.54 -4.92 -17.55
N ALA A 41 -34.27 -4.96 -17.97
CA ALA A 41 -33.59 -6.22 -18.29
C ALA A 41 -32.96 -6.82 -17.03
N GLY A 42 -33.56 -7.89 -16.51
CA GLY A 42 -33.13 -8.59 -15.29
C GLY A 42 -31.65 -8.98 -15.26
N TRP A 43 -31.09 -9.45 -16.38
CA TRP A 43 -29.69 -9.87 -16.46
C TRP A 43 -28.68 -8.72 -16.27
N LEU A 44 -29.03 -7.50 -16.68
CA LEU A 44 -28.16 -6.33 -16.47
C LEU A 44 -28.08 -5.96 -14.99
N TYR A 45 -29.17 -6.15 -14.22
CA TYR A 45 -29.11 -5.99 -12.76
C TYR A 45 -28.14 -6.99 -12.13
N VAL A 46 -28.15 -8.25 -12.56
CA VAL A 46 -27.22 -9.27 -12.05
C VAL A 46 -25.77 -8.88 -12.34
N ILE A 47 -25.45 -8.48 -13.58
CA ILE A 47 -24.08 -8.09 -13.97
C ILE A 47 -23.62 -6.86 -13.20
N SER A 48 -24.48 -5.83 -13.08
CA SER A 48 -24.15 -4.62 -12.31
C SER A 48 -23.91 -4.94 -10.82
N GLY A 49 -24.77 -5.78 -10.21
CA GLY A 49 -24.61 -6.21 -8.83
C GLY A 49 -23.33 -7.00 -8.59
N MET A 50 -22.99 -7.92 -9.48
CA MET A 50 -21.73 -8.68 -9.41
C MET A 50 -20.51 -7.77 -9.53
N SER A 51 -20.58 -6.78 -10.42
CA SER A 51 -19.50 -5.80 -10.60
C SER A 51 -19.31 -4.92 -9.36
N PHE A 52 -20.40 -4.45 -8.74
CA PHE A 52 -20.32 -3.74 -7.45
C PHE A 52 -19.78 -4.63 -6.33
N ALA A 53 -20.14 -5.91 -6.29
CA ALA A 53 -19.60 -6.86 -5.31
C ALA A 53 -18.09 -7.05 -5.45
N LEU A 54 -17.58 -7.18 -6.69
CA LEU A 54 -16.15 -7.25 -6.98
C LEU A 54 -15.41 -5.98 -6.54
N LEU A 55 -15.96 -4.80 -6.85
CA LEU A 55 -15.41 -3.52 -6.40
C LEU A 55 -15.39 -3.42 -4.87
N GLY A 56 -16.46 -3.85 -4.20
CA GLY A 56 -16.54 -3.88 -2.74
C GLY A 56 -15.49 -4.79 -2.13
N MET A 57 -15.30 -6.01 -2.66
CA MET A 57 -14.25 -6.92 -2.19
C MET A 57 -12.85 -6.35 -2.40
N GLY A 58 -12.58 -5.77 -3.58
CA GLY A 58 -11.29 -5.15 -3.89
C GLY A 58 -10.97 -3.93 -3.02
N ALA A 59 -11.97 -3.21 -2.53
CA ALA A 59 -11.76 -2.08 -1.62
C ALA A 59 -11.53 -2.52 -0.16
N VAL A 60 -12.15 -3.61 0.29
CA VAL A 60 -12.14 -4.02 1.71
C VAL A 60 -10.98 -4.96 2.05
N LEU A 61 -10.66 -5.92 1.17
CA LEU A 61 -9.68 -6.97 1.45
C LEU A 61 -8.25 -6.43 1.66
N PRO A 62 -7.71 -5.52 0.82
CA PRO A 62 -6.33 -5.06 0.96
C PRO A 62 -6.08 -4.34 2.30
N GLY A 63 -7.01 -3.46 2.69
CA GLY A 63 -6.92 -2.73 3.96
C GLY A 63 -7.00 -3.65 5.18
N ARG A 64 -7.80 -4.71 5.11
CA ARG A 64 -7.88 -5.71 6.18
C ARG A 64 -6.59 -6.51 6.31
N SER A 65 -6.00 -6.97 5.20
CA SER A 65 -4.76 -7.75 5.22
C SER A 65 -3.57 -6.94 5.74
N LEU A 66 -3.42 -5.68 5.33
CA LEU A 66 -2.31 -4.82 5.76
C LEU A 66 -2.38 -4.45 7.24
N ARG A 67 -3.58 -4.27 7.81
CA ARG A 67 -3.75 -3.94 9.25
C ARG A 67 -3.26 -5.03 10.19
N GLN A 68 -3.11 -6.25 9.72
CA GLN A 68 -2.70 -7.39 10.55
C GLN A 68 -1.17 -7.59 10.55
N ILE A 69 -0.43 -6.74 9.83
CA ILE A 69 1.02 -6.74 9.79
C ILE A 69 1.53 -5.79 10.87
N GLN A 70 2.47 -6.25 11.69
CA GLN A 70 3.20 -5.40 12.61
C GLN A 70 4.56 -5.07 12.00
N VAL A 71 4.90 -3.78 11.91
CA VAL A 71 6.23 -3.35 11.51
C VAL A 71 6.93 -2.72 12.69
N ARG A 72 8.10 -3.26 13.01
CA ARG A 72 8.99 -2.77 14.06
C ARG A 72 10.29 -2.30 13.42
N ARG A 73 10.68 -1.07 13.73
CA ARG A 73 12.00 -0.56 13.38
C ARG A 73 12.95 -0.78 14.55
N HIS A 74 14.15 -1.28 14.26
CA HIS A 74 15.20 -1.41 15.26
C HIS A 74 15.84 -0.05 15.59
N PRO A 75 16.38 0.10 16.81
CA PRO A 75 17.07 1.32 17.22
C PRO A 75 18.24 1.62 16.27
N ILE A 76 18.24 2.83 15.73
CA ILE A 76 19.28 3.31 14.82
C ILE A 76 20.53 3.61 15.64
N GLN A 77 21.65 2.98 15.29
CA GLN A 77 22.92 3.26 15.94
C GLN A 77 23.50 4.60 15.49
N PRO A 78 24.15 5.36 16.37
CA PRO A 78 24.84 6.59 15.98
C PRO A 78 26.01 6.26 15.06
N VAL A 79 26.09 6.93 13.91
CA VAL A 79 27.15 6.75 12.91
C VAL A 79 27.92 8.05 12.67
N THR A 80 29.19 7.94 12.28
CA THR A 80 30.05 9.09 11.97
C THR A 80 29.95 9.47 10.50
N VAL A 81 30.38 10.69 10.14
CA VAL A 81 30.43 11.15 8.75
C VAL A 81 31.30 10.20 7.91
N LYS A 82 30.77 9.75 6.76
CA LYS A 82 31.34 8.73 5.85
C LYS A 82 31.09 7.28 6.24
N ASP A 83 30.45 7.00 7.38
CA ASP A 83 29.96 5.66 7.68
C ASP A 83 28.60 5.42 7.02
N TYR A 84 28.28 4.14 6.83
CA TYR A 84 26.96 3.72 6.37
C TYR A 84 26.01 3.65 7.55
N LEU A 85 24.88 4.36 7.44
CA LEU A 85 23.77 4.18 8.36
C LEU A 85 23.04 2.90 8.00
N THR A 86 23.07 1.92 8.89
CA THR A 86 22.34 0.67 8.74
C THR A 86 20.97 0.80 9.38
N ILE A 87 19.93 0.54 8.60
CA ILE A 87 18.54 0.54 9.08
C ILE A 87 18.01 -0.87 8.96
N ALA A 88 17.54 -1.40 10.08
CA ALA A 88 16.93 -2.71 10.18
C ALA A 88 15.45 -2.58 10.56
N LEU A 89 14.61 -3.24 9.78
CA LEU A 89 13.17 -3.28 9.89
C LEU A 89 12.73 -4.74 9.97
N THR A 90 11.76 -4.98 10.85
CA THR A 90 11.22 -6.29 11.12
C THR A 90 9.73 -6.22 10.84
N ILE A 91 9.28 -6.99 9.86
CA ILE A 91 7.89 -7.09 9.44
C ILE A 91 7.37 -8.44 9.89
N GLU A 92 6.41 -8.43 10.82
CA GLU A 92 5.82 -9.63 11.38
C GLU A 92 4.40 -9.79 10.83
N ASN A 93 4.15 -10.94 10.19
CA ASN A 93 2.81 -11.34 9.81
C ASN A 93 2.17 -12.09 10.98
N SER A 94 1.36 -11.42 11.79
CA SER A 94 0.69 -12.05 12.93
C SER A 94 -0.45 -13.01 12.51
N THR A 95 -0.77 -13.11 11.22
CA THR A 95 -1.84 -13.97 10.71
C THR A 95 -1.32 -15.34 10.31
N ASN A 96 -2.22 -16.32 10.21
CA ASN A 96 -1.89 -17.66 9.73
C ASN A 96 -1.90 -17.76 8.18
N GLN A 97 -2.25 -16.68 7.48
CA GLN A 97 -2.36 -16.65 6.02
C GLN A 97 -1.14 -15.94 5.42
N PRO A 98 -0.62 -16.42 4.28
CA PRO A 98 0.46 -15.72 3.58
C PRO A 98 -0.06 -14.38 3.03
N ILE A 99 0.78 -13.36 3.08
CA ILE A 99 0.50 -12.06 2.47
C ILE A 99 1.43 -11.93 1.28
N ALA A 100 0.85 -11.69 0.10
CA ALA A 100 1.58 -11.58 -1.14
C ALA A 100 1.61 -10.14 -1.66
N LEU A 101 2.60 -9.84 -2.51
CA LEU A 101 2.70 -8.62 -3.31
C LEU A 101 2.66 -7.34 -2.46
N VAL A 102 3.46 -7.31 -1.40
CA VAL A 102 3.59 -6.15 -0.52
C VAL A 102 4.77 -5.31 -0.94
N GLN A 103 4.57 -4.01 -1.13
CA GLN A 103 5.63 -3.06 -1.36
C GLN A 103 5.91 -2.26 -0.08
N LEU A 104 7.16 -2.28 0.36
CA LEU A 104 7.68 -1.46 1.44
C LEU A 104 8.30 -0.20 0.87
N LYS A 105 7.98 0.95 1.47
CA LYS A 105 8.61 2.23 1.18
C LYS A 105 8.93 2.93 2.49
N ASP A 106 10.20 3.22 2.72
CA ASP A 106 10.64 3.97 3.89
C ASP A 106 10.85 5.45 3.53
N GLU A 107 10.10 6.36 4.16
CA GLU A 107 10.26 7.79 3.93
C GLU A 107 11.39 8.36 4.78
N ILE A 108 12.58 8.37 4.16
CA ILE A 108 13.78 8.93 4.74
C ILE A 108 13.90 10.44 4.49
N PRO A 109 14.60 11.19 5.35
CA PRO A 109 14.94 12.59 5.09
C PRO A 109 15.63 12.79 3.75
N PHE A 110 15.19 13.80 3.00
CA PHE A 110 15.74 14.15 1.68
C PHE A 110 17.27 14.29 1.66
N VAL A 111 17.87 14.72 2.77
CA VAL A 111 19.33 14.89 2.93
C VAL A 111 20.10 13.57 2.78
N LEU A 112 19.46 12.42 3.04
CA LEU A 112 20.06 11.08 2.98
C LEU A 112 19.88 10.42 1.60
N GLY A 113 19.10 11.01 0.71
CA GLY A 113 18.90 10.53 -0.66
C GLY A 113 17.48 10.07 -0.96
N LYS A 114 17.37 9.05 -1.81
CA LYS A 114 16.07 8.52 -2.28
C LYS A 114 15.52 7.51 -1.26
N SER A 115 14.22 7.57 -1.02
CA SER A 115 13.47 6.59 -0.24
C SER A 115 13.67 5.18 -0.79
N PRO A 116 14.23 4.24 -0.01
CA PRO A 116 14.37 2.87 -0.43
C PRO A 116 12.99 2.22 -0.56
N GLN A 117 12.83 1.43 -1.61
CA GLN A 117 11.62 0.68 -1.91
C GLN A 117 11.99 -0.77 -2.14
N GLN A 118 11.19 -1.68 -1.60
CA GLN A 118 11.35 -3.11 -1.82
C GLN A 118 10.00 -3.77 -2.01
N ALA A 119 9.86 -4.52 -3.10
CA ALA A 119 8.73 -5.41 -3.31
C ALA A 119 9.03 -6.77 -2.66
N ILE A 120 8.07 -7.26 -1.88
CA ILE A 120 8.08 -8.59 -1.26
C ILE A 120 7.00 -9.41 -1.93
N GLU A 121 7.39 -10.53 -2.51
CA GLU A 121 6.47 -11.41 -3.23
C GLU A 121 5.52 -12.13 -2.27
N VAL A 122 6.05 -12.72 -1.20
CA VAL A 122 5.26 -13.44 -0.18
C VAL A 122 5.93 -13.33 1.18
N ILE A 123 5.13 -13.08 2.22
CA ILE A 123 5.48 -13.27 3.64
C ILE A 123 4.56 -14.37 4.16
N ALA A 124 5.09 -15.51 4.59
CA ALA A 124 4.26 -16.60 5.06
C ALA A 124 3.50 -16.24 6.35
N GLY A 125 2.46 -17.01 6.67
CA GLY A 125 1.73 -16.84 7.93
C GLY A 125 2.66 -17.07 9.12
N LYS A 126 2.58 -16.20 10.14
CA LYS A 126 3.42 -16.23 11.36
C LYS A 126 4.92 -16.08 11.10
N GLU A 127 5.29 -15.62 9.91
CA GLU A 127 6.69 -15.39 9.56
C GLU A 127 7.12 -13.95 9.91
N VAL A 128 8.42 -13.82 10.20
CA VAL A 128 9.08 -12.54 10.46
C VAL A 128 10.06 -12.27 9.34
N TYR A 129 9.77 -11.25 8.53
CA TYR A 129 10.64 -10.78 7.46
C TYR A 129 11.57 -9.67 7.94
N HIS A 130 12.87 -9.83 7.70
CA HIS A 130 13.87 -8.84 8.08
C HIS A 130 14.35 -8.07 6.85
N TRP A 131 14.13 -6.77 6.86
CA TRP A 131 14.59 -5.87 5.81
C TRP A 131 15.69 -4.96 6.35
N THR A 132 16.90 -5.08 5.79
CA THR A 132 18.04 -4.24 6.16
C THR A 132 18.57 -3.52 4.94
N TYR A 133 18.83 -2.23 5.06
CA TYR A 133 19.45 -1.43 4.00
C TYR A 133 20.44 -0.41 4.56
N HIS A 134 21.34 0.06 3.70
CA HIS A 134 22.42 0.97 4.07
C HIS A 134 22.27 2.31 3.34
N LEU A 135 22.44 3.41 4.09
CA LEU A 135 22.42 4.76 3.54
C LEU A 135 23.77 5.46 3.76
N PRO A 136 24.32 6.13 2.74
CA PRO A 136 25.56 6.89 2.90
C PRO A 136 25.32 8.17 3.71
N THR A 137 26.01 8.34 4.84
CA THR A 137 25.90 9.56 5.64
C THR A 137 26.86 10.65 5.15
N LYS A 138 26.30 11.74 4.60
CA LYS A 138 27.09 12.86 4.06
C LYS A 138 27.35 13.98 5.07
N ARG A 139 26.54 14.10 6.12
CA ARG A 139 26.64 15.16 7.12
C ARG A 139 26.45 14.59 8.52
N ARG A 140 27.14 15.18 9.51
CA ARG A 140 26.91 14.86 10.92
C ARG A 140 25.62 15.54 11.36
N GLY A 141 24.74 14.81 12.03
CA GLY A 141 23.52 15.40 12.59
C GLY A 141 22.57 14.37 13.17
N ILE A 142 21.58 14.86 13.90
CA ILE A 142 20.43 14.06 14.33
C ILE A 142 19.42 14.08 13.19
N TYR A 143 19.17 12.92 12.60
CA TYR A 143 18.18 12.76 11.55
C TYR A 143 16.84 12.34 12.15
N ARG A 144 15.75 13.04 11.80
CA ARG A 144 14.39 12.67 12.19
C ARG A 144 13.77 11.81 11.10
N TRP A 145 13.46 10.57 11.42
CA TRP A 145 12.71 9.68 10.54
C TRP A 145 11.22 10.00 10.60
N HIS A 146 10.56 10.02 9.44
CA HIS A 146 9.15 10.39 9.35
C HIS A 146 8.28 9.13 9.44
N ASP A 147 8.02 8.48 8.31
CA ASP A 147 7.00 7.43 8.22
C ASP A 147 7.49 6.22 7.43
N LEU A 148 6.93 5.06 7.74
CA LEU A 148 7.07 3.84 6.94
C LEU A 148 5.73 3.55 6.28
N GLN A 149 5.75 3.45 4.95
CA GLN A 149 4.57 3.14 4.15
C GLN A 149 4.60 1.68 3.70
N LEU A 150 3.53 0.96 4.01
CA LEU A 150 3.23 -0.33 3.41
C LEU A 150 2.17 -0.13 2.33
N ARG A 151 2.42 -0.68 1.15
CA ARG A 151 1.50 -0.66 0.02
C ARG A 151 1.20 -2.09 -0.38
N SER A 152 -0.07 -2.39 -0.62
CA SER A 152 -0.47 -3.62 -1.30
C SER A 152 -0.46 -3.34 -2.79
N ALA A 153 0.08 -4.25 -3.61
CA ALA A 153 -0.02 -4.17 -5.07
C ALA A 153 -1.26 -4.90 -5.64
N ALA A 154 -2.17 -5.35 -4.77
CA ALA A 154 -3.45 -5.97 -5.13
C ALA A 154 -4.46 -4.96 -5.71
#